data_AF-A0A9P7UY82-F1
#
_entry.id   AF-A0A9P7UY82-F1
#
_cell.length_a   1.000
_cell.length_b   1.000
_cell.length_c   1.000
_cell.angle_alpha   90.00
_cell.angle_beta   90.00
_cell.angle_gamma   90.00
#
_symmetry.space_group_name_H-M   'P 1'
#
loop_
_entity.id
_entity.type
_entity.pdbx_description
1 polymer ?
#
loop_
_entity_poly.entity_id
_entity_poly.type
_entity_poly.pdbx_seq_one_letter_code
_entity_poly.pdbx_strand_id
1 'polypeptide(L)'
;MPTTTRYTSPIPDHYYAIFAFYEPFLCTVGFFGAWADPKTTHDSQAPWPYDNPPPDILPRASLVTVLQLAHVCFLVGVINFFILSAVRRHLHAHPALQEKLVSALLTPLLVGDFLHLYVTTWALGDDKWNFTTWSPMLWTTVGLGLTLLIPRVLWHMGVARYVDSRDRQERSRTTIPSEKPTTHPQ
;
A
#
# COMPACT_ATOMS: atom_id res chain seq x y z
N MET A 1 11.88 31.85 -2.09
CA MET A 1 12.63 30.61 -1.81
C MET A 1 11.63 29.55 -1.40
N PRO A 2 11.56 28.38 -2.04
CA PRO A 2 10.63 27.35 -1.62
C PRO A 2 11.12 26.81 -0.27
N THR A 3 10.25 26.86 0.73
CA THR A 3 10.46 26.28 2.05
C THR A 3 10.62 24.77 1.86
N THR A 4 11.85 24.27 1.80
CA THR A 4 12.12 22.84 1.75
C THR A 4 11.66 22.25 3.08
N THR A 5 10.45 21.70 3.12
CA THR A 5 9.97 20.90 4.24
C THR A 5 10.93 19.73 4.42
N ARG A 6 11.82 19.83 5.42
CA ARG A 6 12.74 18.74 5.76
C ARG A 6 11.93 17.63 6.42
N TYR A 7 11.69 16.56 5.68
CA TYR A 7 11.12 15.34 6.25
C TYR A 7 12.10 14.74 7.26
N THR A 8 11.58 14.32 8.41
CA THR A 8 12.38 13.75 9.52
C THR A 8 12.16 12.25 9.71
N SER A 9 11.16 11.67 9.06
CA SER A 9 10.80 10.26 9.19
C SER A 9 10.60 9.61 7.81
N PRO A 10 11.05 8.35 7.64
CA PRO A 10 10.68 7.50 6.51
C PRO A 10 9.17 7.23 6.38
N ILE A 11 8.39 7.38 7.45
CA ILE A 11 6.93 7.23 7.44
C ILE A 11 6.24 8.47 8.02
N PRO A 12 6.25 9.59 7.27
CA PRO A 12 5.55 10.81 7.68
C PRO A 12 4.03 10.60 7.73
N ASP A 13 3.30 11.58 8.31
CA ASP A 13 1.88 11.47 8.64
C ASP A 13 0.98 10.99 7.50
N HIS A 14 1.20 11.48 6.28
CA HIS A 14 0.37 11.11 5.14
C HIS A 14 0.56 9.63 4.74
N TYR A 15 1.79 9.13 4.67
CA TYR A 15 2.02 7.70 4.39
C TYR A 15 1.54 6.83 5.55
N TYR A 16 1.70 7.29 6.78
CA TYR A 16 1.14 6.58 7.93
C TYR A 16 -0.39 6.53 7.88
N ALA A 17 -1.06 7.62 7.55
CA ALA A 17 -2.51 7.66 7.40
C ALA A 17 -3.00 6.67 6.33
N ILE A 18 -2.30 6.62 5.19
CA ILE A 18 -2.64 5.70 4.09
C ILE A 18 -2.43 4.24 4.50
N PHE A 19 -1.21 3.86 4.90
CA PHE A 19 -0.87 2.44 5.09
C PHE A 19 -1.26 1.86 6.45
N ALA A 20 -1.37 2.70 7.49
CA ALA A 20 -1.73 2.23 8.83
C ALA A 20 -3.22 2.38 9.15
N PHE A 21 -3.97 3.26 8.47
CA PHE A 21 -5.41 3.43 8.74
C PHE A 21 -6.29 3.16 7.54
N TYR A 22 -6.05 3.84 6.42
CA TYR A 22 -6.89 3.70 5.24
C TYR A 22 -6.84 2.30 4.66
N GLU A 23 -5.64 1.73 4.43
CA GLU A 23 -5.48 0.36 3.93
C GLU A 23 -6.11 -0.69 4.87
N PRO A 24 -5.83 -0.70 6.19
CA PRO A 24 -6.49 -1.65 7.10
C PRO A 24 -8.00 -1.48 7.18
N PHE A 25 -8.50 -0.24 7.07
CA PHE A 25 -9.93 0.04 6.99
C PHE A 25 -10.53 -0.60 5.73
N LEU A 26 -9.93 -0.41 4.55
CA LEU A 26 -10.40 -1.04 3.31
C LEU A 26 -10.40 -2.57 3.40
N CYS A 27 -9.33 -3.16 3.95
CA CYS A 27 -9.26 -4.61 4.16
C CYS A 27 -10.36 -5.12 5.10
N THR A 28 -10.67 -4.35 6.15
CA THR A 28 -11.73 -4.66 7.12
C THR A 28 -13.11 -4.60 6.47
N VAL A 29 -13.40 -3.52 5.73
CA VAL A 29 -14.67 -3.38 5.00
C VAL A 29 -14.82 -4.48 3.94
N GLY A 30 -13.76 -4.77 3.18
CA GLY A 30 -13.77 -5.85 2.19
C GLY A 30 -14.06 -7.21 2.81
N PHE A 31 -13.46 -7.51 3.98
CA PHE A 31 -13.74 -8.75 4.70
C PHE A 31 -15.19 -8.86 5.17
N PHE A 32 -15.71 -7.82 5.84
CA PHE A 32 -17.10 -7.86 6.30
C PHE A 32 -18.10 -7.88 5.14
N GLY A 33 -17.79 -7.21 4.03
CA GLY A 33 -18.59 -7.31 2.81
C GLY A 33 -18.64 -8.74 2.25
N ALA A 34 -17.48 -9.38 2.11
CA ALA A 34 -17.38 -10.76 1.65
C ALA A 34 -18.02 -11.77 2.61
N TRP A 35 -17.94 -11.51 3.91
CA TRP A 35 -18.59 -12.33 4.93
C TRP A 35 -20.12 -12.21 4.86
N ALA A 36 -20.63 -10.98 4.67
CA ALA A 36 -22.06 -10.72 4.62
C ALA A 36 -22.72 -11.26 3.34
N ASP A 37 -22.05 -11.14 2.20
CA ASP A 37 -22.52 -11.67 0.91
C ASP A 37 -21.38 -12.31 0.08
N PRO A 38 -20.99 -13.55 0.43
CA PRO A 38 -19.91 -14.24 -0.26
C PRO A 38 -20.27 -14.62 -1.69
N LYS A 39 -21.57 -14.77 -2.01
CA LYS A 39 -22.02 -15.13 -3.35
C LYS A 39 -21.82 -13.96 -4.30
N THR A 40 -22.33 -12.78 -3.96
CA THR A 40 -22.13 -11.58 -4.78
C THR A 40 -20.65 -11.25 -4.89
N THR A 41 -19.88 -11.42 -3.81
CA THR A 41 -18.42 -11.21 -3.83
C THR A 41 -17.72 -12.16 -4.79
N HIS A 42 -18.08 -13.45 -4.78
CA HIS A 42 -17.57 -14.45 -5.72
C HIS A 42 -17.93 -14.12 -7.17
N ASP A 43 -19.22 -13.91 -7.42
CA ASP A 43 -19.76 -13.80 -8.78
C ASP A 43 -19.34 -12.49 -9.46
N SER A 44 -18.95 -11.47 -8.68
CA SER A 44 -18.50 -10.17 -9.20
C SER A 44 -16.99 -10.06 -9.43
N GLN A 45 -16.20 -11.11 -9.16
CA GLN A 45 -14.75 -11.11 -9.39
C GLN A 45 -14.37 -11.03 -10.88
N ALA A 46 -15.20 -11.59 -11.76
CA ALA A 46 -14.98 -11.61 -13.19
C ALA A 46 -16.33 -11.66 -13.95
N PRO A 47 -16.36 -11.26 -15.23
CA PRO A 47 -17.53 -11.44 -16.08
C PRO A 47 -17.86 -12.92 -16.28
N TRP A 48 -19.15 -13.25 -16.33
CA TRP A 48 -19.63 -14.58 -16.67
C TRP A 48 -20.05 -14.64 -18.14
N PRO A 49 -19.69 -15.70 -18.89
CA PRO A 49 -20.21 -15.93 -20.23
C PRO A 49 -21.74 -16.03 -20.21
N TYR A 50 -22.40 -15.52 -21.25
CA TYR A 50 -23.86 -15.55 -21.35
C TYR A 50 -24.43 -16.97 -21.31
N ASP A 51 -23.71 -17.93 -21.91
CA ASP A 51 -24.05 -19.34 -21.97
C ASP A 51 -23.66 -20.15 -20.72
N ASN A 52 -22.95 -19.53 -19.77
CA ASN A 52 -22.52 -20.15 -18.53
C ASN A 52 -22.64 -19.17 -17.35
N PRO A 53 -23.86 -18.87 -16.89
CA PRO A 53 -24.08 -17.96 -15.77
C PRO A 53 -23.56 -18.53 -14.44
N PRO A 54 -23.35 -17.68 -13.41
CA PRO A 54 -22.92 -18.16 -12.10
C PRO A 54 -23.97 -19.13 -11.50
N PRO A 55 -23.52 -20.14 -10.72
CA PRO A 55 -24.44 -21.07 -10.09
C PRO A 55 -25.33 -20.37 -9.05
N ASP A 56 -26.58 -20.84 -8.91
CA ASP A 56 -27.54 -20.32 -7.93
C ASP A 56 -27.07 -20.54 -6.49
N ILE A 57 -26.45 -21.69 -6.23
CA ILE A 57 -25.88 -22.04 -4.93
C ILE A 57 -24.37 -22.19 -5.09
N LEU A 58 -23.64 -21.38 -4.34
CA LEU A 58 -22.19 -21.43 -4.36
C LEU A 58 -21.69 -22.77 -3.78
N PRO A 59 -20.88 -23.55 -4.52
CA PRO A 59 -20.29 -24.77 -3.99
C PRO A 59 -19.52 -24.49 -2.69
N ARG A 60 -19.57 -25.43 -1.74
CA ARG A 60 -18.96 -25.24 -0.40
C ARG A 60 -17.47 -24.92 -0.47
N ALA A 61 -16.75 -25.51 -1.43
CA ALA A 61 -15.34 -25.21 -1.65
C ALA A 61 -15.13 -23.74 -2.04
N SER A 62 -15.89 -23.22 -3.03
CA SER A 62 -15.82 -21.82 -3.45
C SER A 62 -16.18 -20.85 -2.31
N LEU A 63 -17.20 -21.18 -1.52
CA LEU A 63 -17.59 -20.39 -0.35
C LEU A 63 -16.43 -20.27 0.66
N VAL A 64 -15.81 -21.39 1.01
CA VAL A 64 -14.68 -21.41 1.95
C VAL A 64 -13.50 -20.63 1.38
N THR A 65 -13.18 -20.81 0.10
CA THR A 65 -12.09 -20.09 -0.57
C THR A 65 -12.28 -18.58 -0.54
N VAL A 66 -13.49 -18.08 -0.85
CA VAL A 66 -13.78 -16.64 -0.85
C VAL A 66 -13.67 -16.04 0.55
N LEU A 67 -14.20 -16.73 1.57
CA LEU A 67 -14.11 -16.28 2.96
C LEU A 67 -12.67 -16.31 3.48
N GLN A 68 -11.90 -17.34 3.13
CA GLN A 68 -10.48 -17.42 3.49
C GLN A 68 -9.65 -16.33 2.82
N LEU A 69 -9.89 -16.06 1.53
CA LEU A 69 -9.24 -14.97 0.81
C LEU A 69 -9.53 -13.62 1.48
N ALA A 70 -10.80 -13.34 1.75
CA ALA A 70 -11.22 -12.12 2.42
C ALA A 70 -10.59 -11.98 3.83
N HIS A 71 -10.52 -13.07 4.58
CA HIS A 71 -9.88 -13.09 5.89
C HIS A 71 -8.37 -12.81 5.82
N VAL A 72 -7.66 -13.37 4.83
CA VAL A 72 -6.24 -13.08 4.62
C VAL A 72 -6.02 -11.60 4.29
N CYS A 73 -6.86 -10.99 3.46
CA CYS A 73 -6.80 -9.55 3.19
C CYS A 73 -6.96 -8.72 4.48
N PHE A 74 -7.96 -9.05 5.30
CA PHE A 74 -8.14 -8.42 6.61
C PHE A 74 -6.91 -8.57 7.51
N LEU A 75 -6.37 -9.79 7.62
CA LEU A 75 -5.19 -10.07 8.43
C LEU A 75 -3.98 -9.24 7.99
N VAL A 76 -3.76 -9.10 6.69
CA VAL A 76 -2.68 -8.25 6.13
C VAL A 76 -2.87 -6.79 6.55
N GLY A 77 -4.09 -6.25 6.47
CA GLY A 77 -4.40 -4.91 6.96
C GLY A 77 -4.09 -4.75 8.46
N VAL A 78 -4.49 -5.72 9.29
CA VAL A 78 -4.19 -5.72 10.73
C VAL A 78 -2.69 -5.74 10.99
N ILE A 79 -1.93 -6.57 10.27
CA ILE A 79 -0.46 -6.62 10.35
C ILE A 79 0.14 -5.25 10.01
N ASN A 80 -0.33 -4.60 8.93
CA ASN A 80 0.16 -3.28 8.55
C ASN A 80 -0.05 -2.24 9.65
N PHE A 81 -1.25 -2.18 10.22
CA PHE A 81 -1.54 -1.26 11.32
C PHE A 81 -0.58 -1.46 12.50
N PHE A 82 -0.42 -2.69 12.97
CA PHE A 82 0.41 -2.98 14.15
C PHE A 82 1.90 -2.75 13.88
N ILE A 83 2.43 -3.25 12.77
CA ILE A 83 3.86 -3.12 12.45
C ILE A 83 4.22 -1.66 12.20
N LEU A 84 3.44 -0.92 11.40
CA LEU A 84 3.72 0.49 11.14
C LEU A 84 3.59 1.35 12.40
N SER A 85 2.62 1.05 13.27
CA SER A 85 2.47 1.74 14.55
C SER A 85 3.64 1.47 15.49
N ALA A 86 4.10 0.23 15.57
CA ALA A 86 5.26 -0.13 16.39
C ALA A 86 6.54 0.52 15.86
N VAL A 87 6.79 0.45 14.56
CA VAL A 87 7.95 1.05 13.91
C VAL A 87 7.95 2.57 14.09
N ARG A 88 6.80 3.22 13.92
CA ARG A 88 6.68 4.67 14.08
C ARG A 88 6.94 5.11 15.52
N ARG A 89 6.38 4.39 16.50
CA ARG A 89 6.49 4.72 17.92
C ARG A 89 7.90 4.46 18.47
N HIS A 90 8.48 3.31 18.15
CA HIS A 90 9.69 2.82 18.82
C HIS A 90 11.00 3.10 18.07
N LEU A 91 10.95 3.39 16.76
CA LEU A 91 12.15 3.56 15.93
C LEU A 91 12.33 4.98 15.39
N HIS A 92 11.64 5.97 15.95
CA HIS A 92 11.76 7.38 15.53
C HIS A 92 13.21 7.92 15.62
N ALA A 93 14.00 7.44 16.60
CA ALA A 93 15.40 7.81 16.77
C ALA A 93 16.36 7.07 15.81
N HIS A 94 15.88 6.03 15.13
CA HIS A 94 16.69 5.17 14.25
C HIS A 94 16.09 5.12 12.83
N PRO A 95 16.14 6.24 12.08
CA PRO A 95 15.43 6.38 10.81
C PRO A 95 15.89 5.36 9.75
N ALA A 96 17.17 4.98 9.71
CA ALA A 96 17.66 3.93 8.82
C ALA A 96 16.98 2.57 9.07
N LEU A 97 16.82 2.20 10.34
CA LEU A 97 16.16 0.95 10.72
C LEU A 97 14.64 1.02 10.48
N GLN A 98 14.03 2.17 10.77
CA GLN A 98 12.64 2.45 10.45
C GLN A 98 12.38 2.31 8.95
N GLU A 99 13.20 2.90 8.09
CA GLU A 99 13.09 2.77 6.62
C GLU A 99 13.21 1.32 6.17
N LYS A 100 14.18 0.58 6.71
CA LYS A 100 14.40 -0.83 6.35
C LYS A 100 13.18 -1.71 6.68
N LEU A 101 12.58 -1.54 7.86
CA LEU A 101 11.41 -2.32 8.26
C LEU A 101 10.15 -1.92 7.49
N VAL A 102 9.92 -0.63 7.26
CA VAL A 102 8.80 -0.17 6.42
C VAL A 102 8.98 -0.69 5.00
N SER A 103 10.19 -0.65 4.43
CA SER A 103 10.48 -1.21 3.10
C SER A 103 10.22 -2.72 3.06
N ALA A 104 10.65 -3.47 4.07
CA ALA A 104 10.41 -4.91 4.15
C ALA A 104 8.93 -5.27 4.22
N LEU A 105 8.10 -4.40 4.83
CA LEU A 105 6.65 -4.56 4.86
C LEU A 105 5.99 -4.15 3.54
N LEU A 106 6.33 -2.98 2.99
CA LEU A 106 5.65 -2.42 1.83
C LEU A 106 6.08 -3.08 0.51
N THR A 107 7.29 -3.62 0.40
CA THR A 107 7.76 -4.28 -0.83
C THR A 107 6.88 -5.47 -1.27
N PRO A 108 6.57 -6.48 -0.44
CA PRO A 108 5.70 -7.57 -0.85
C PRO A 108 4.28 -7.10 -1.16
N LEU A 109 3.79 -6.07 -0.48
CA LEU A 109 2.49 -5.47 -0.76
C LEU A 109 2.48 -4.76 -2.12
N LEU A 110 3.57 -4.10 -2.50
CA LEU A 110 3.72 -3.49 -3.83
C LEU A 110 3.66 -4.55 -4.94
N VAL A 111 4.35 -5.68 -4.72
CA VAL A 111 4.25 -6.82 -5.64
C VAL A 111 2.81 -7.32 -5.68
N GLY A 112 2.13 -7.42 -4.53
CA GLY A 112 0.73 -7.79 -4.42
C GLY A 112 -0.21 -6.86 -5.18
N ASP A 113 0.02 -5.55 -5.14
CA ASP A 113 -0.77 -4.54 -5.86
C ASP A 113 -0.65 -4.74 -7.38
N PHE A 114 0.57 -4.93 -7.89
CA PHE A 114 0.79 -5.22 -9.31
C PHE A 114 0.16 -6.55 -9.74
N LEU A 115 0.29 -7.59 -8.92
CA LEU A 115 -0.30 -8.89 -9.20
C LEU A 115 -1.84 -8.82 -9.19
N HIS A 116 -2.45 -8.08 -8.27
CA HIS A 116 -3.90 -7.87 -8.25
C HIS A 116 -4.36 -7.21 -9.55
N LEU A 117 -3.77 -6.07 -9.92
CA LEU A 117 -4.15 -5.37 -11.15
C LEU A 117 -3.91 -6.24 -12.40
N TYR A 118 -2.79 -6.97 -12.44
CA TYR A 118 -2.49 -7.88 -13.55
C TYR A 118 -3.54 -8.99 -13.65
N VAL A 119 -3.83 -9.72 -12.57
CA VAL A 119 -4.80 -10.82 -12.59
C VAL A 119 -6.21 -10.32 -12.88
N THR A 120 -6.62 -9.18 -12.28
CA THR A 120 -7.92 -8.57 -12.55
C THR A 120 -8.06 -8.17 -14.03
N THR A 121 -7.06 -7.52 -14.62
CA THR A 121 -7.13 -7.12 -16.03
C THR A 121 -6.99 -8.30 -16.99
N TRP A 122 -6.22 -9.33 -16.63
CA TRP A 122 -6.14 -10.58 -17.37
C TRP A 122 -7.48 -11.32 -17.39
N ALA A 123 -8.19 -11.39 -16.26
CA ALA A 123 -9.49 -12.05 -16.15
C ALA A 123 -10.59 -11.39 -17.00
N LEU A 124 -10.44 -10.12 -17.37
CA LEU A 124 -11.38 -9.41 -18.25
C LEU A 124 -11.17 -9.70 -19.74
N GLY A 125 -10.06 -10.37 -20.12
CA GLY A 125 -9.79 -10.71 -21.52
C GLY A 125 -9.76 -9.48 -22.42
N ASP A 126 -10.57 -9.51 -23.49
CA ASP A 126 -10.64 -8.43 -24.47
C ASP A 126 -11.40 -7.20 -23.96
N ASP A 127 -12.29 -7.37 -22.98
CA ASP A 127 -13.11 -6.31 -22.38
C ASP A 127 -12.37 -5.45 -21.35
N LYS A 128 -11.09 -5.75 -21.08
CA LYS A 128 -10.27 -5.02 -20.09
C LYS A 128 -10.19 -3.51 -20.31
N TRP A 129 -10.42 -3.02 -21.52
CA TRP A 129 -10.41 -1.59 -21.86
C TRP A 129 -11.82 -1.00 -22.07
N ASN A 130 -12.87 -1.80 -21.94
CA ASN A 130 -14.24 -1.35 -22.04
C ASN A 130 -14.75 -0.90 -20.66
N PHE A 131 -14.31 0.27 -20.21
CA PHE A 131 -14.64 0.80 -18.88
C PHE A 131 -16.15 0.96 -18.61
N THR A 132 -16.97 1.04 -19.66
CA THR A 132 -18.42 1.21 -19.53
C THR A 132 -19.13 -0.06 -19.08
N THR A 133 -18.53 -1.23 -19.28
CA THR A 133 -19.10 -2.53 -18.89
C THR A 133 -18.57 -3.03 -17.55
N TRP A 134 -17.69 -2.26 -16.90
CA TRP A 134 -17.11 -2.65 -15.64
C TRP A 134 -18.16 -2.69 -14.52
N SER A 135 -18.17 -3.80 -13.78
CA SER A 135 -19.04 -3.95 -12.61
C SER A 135 -18.62 -2.96 -11.50
N PRO A 136 -19.52 -2.64 -10.56
CA PRO A 136 -19.16 -1.84 -9.39
C PRO A 136 -18.00 -2.44 -8.58
N MET A 137 -17.94 -3.78 -8.48
CA MET A 137 -16.83 -4.49 -7.83
C MET A 137 -15.52 -4.23 -8.56
N LEU A 138 -15.52 -4.32 -9.89
CA LEU A 138 -14.31 -4.10 -10.68
C LEU A 138 -13.78 -2.66 -10.57
N TRP A 139 -14.68 -1.68 -10.64
CA TRP A 139 -14.34 -0.27 -10.39
C TRP A 139 -13.76 -0.08 -8.99
N THR A 140 -14.32 -0.75 -8.00
CA THR A 140 -13.84 -0.70 -6.62
C THR A 140 -12.45 -1.32 -6.50
N THR A 141 -12.24 -2.52 -7.05
CA THR A 141 -10.95 -3.24 -7.00
C THR A 141 -9.84 -2.46 -7.70
N VAL A 142 -10.07 -2.01 -8.94
CA VAL A 142 -9.05 -1.25 -9.69
C VAL A 142 -8.85 0.13 -9.08
N GLY A 143 -9.93 0.86 -8.82
CA GLY A 143 -9.87 2.21 -8.28
C GLY A 143 -9.19 2.26 -6.91
N LEU A 144 -9.68 1.48 -5.94
CA LEU A 144 -9.07 1.42 -4.61
C LEU A 144 -7.67 0.82 -4.66
N GLY A 145 -7.42 -0.19 -5.51
CA GLY A 145 -6.08 -0.73 -5.73
C GLY A 145 -5.08 0.33 -6.17
N LEU A 146 -5.45 1.21 -7.09
CA LEU A 146 -4.62 2.35 -7.50
C LEU A 146 -4.38 3.36 -6.38
N THR A 147 -5.36 3.58 -5.49
CA THR A 147 -5.17 4.47 -4.31
C THR A 147 -4.16 3.95 -3.31
N LEU A 148 -3.80 2.66 -3.34
CA LEU A 148 -2.74 2.08 -2.52
C LEU A 148 -1.43 1.93 -3.30
N LEU A 149 -1.51 1.45 -4.54
CA LEU A 149 -0.35 1.26 -5.42
C LEU A 149 0.44 2.55 -5.61
N ILE A 150 -0.24 3.65 -5.95
CA ILE A 150 0.43 4.91 -6.29
C ILE A 150 1.23 5.44 -5.08
N PRO A 151 0.64 5.63 -3.89
CA PRO A 151 1.42 6.00 -2.70
C PRO A 151 2.55 5.03 -2.40
N ARG A 152 2.36 3.72 -2.60
CA ARG A 152 3.39 2.73 -2.33
C ARG A 152 4.59 2.88 -3.27
N VAL A 153 4.35 3.07 -4.57
CA VAL A 153 5.40 3.41 -5.55
C VAL A 153 6.11 4.71 -5.16
N LEU A 154 5.36 5.78 -4.85
CA LEU A 154 5.93 7.06 -4.44
C LEU A 154 6.79 6.94 -3.17
N TRP A 155 6.37 6.11 -2.22
CA TRP A 155 7.14 5.80 -1.03
C TRP A 155 8.46 5.11 -1.40
N HIS A 156 8.45 4.09 -2.26
CA HIS A 156 9.67 3.43 -2.71
C HIS A 156 10.60 4.37 -3.50
N MET A 157 10.06 5.31 -4.25
CA MET A 157 10.81 6.36 -4.95
C MET A 157 11.37 7.44 -4.02
N GLY A 158 11.04 7.42 -2.72
CA GLY A 158 11.53 8.41 -1.75
C GLY A 158 10.84 9.78 -1.84
N VAL A 159 9.66 9.85 -2.47
CA VAL A 159 8.88 11.08 -2.63
C VAL A 159 8.24 11.46 -1.29
N ALA A 160 8.35 12.74 -0.92
CA ALA A 160 7.71 13.34 0.26
C ALA A 160 8.02 12.66 1.61
N ARG A 161 9.19 12.03 1.76
CA ARG A 161 9.64 11.41 3.03
C ARG A 161 11.15 11.54 3.22
N TYR A 162 11.62 11.22 4.43
CA TYR A 162 13.05 11.05 4.69
C TYR A 162 13.56 9.75 4.06
N VAL A 163 14.76 9.79 3.48
CA VAL A 163 15.49 8.66 2.90
C VAL A 163 16.90 8.69 3.48
N ASP A 164 17.31 7.66 4.23
CA ASP A 164 18.55 7.70 5.00
C ASP A 164 19.79 7.86 4.11
N SER A 165 19.85 7.15 2.97
CA SER A 165 20.97 7.24 2.03
C SER A 165 21.11 8.62 1.39
N ARG A 166 20.00 9.34 1.18
CA ARG A 166 19.94 10.68 0.56
C ARG A 166 20.19 11.78 1.59
N ASP A 167 19.46 11.76 2.69
CA ASP A 167 19.31 12.91 3.59
C ASP A 167 20.36 12.95 4.71
N ARG A 168 20.98 11.80 5.04
CA ARG A 168 22.04 11.74 6.05
C ARG A 168 23.27 12.56 5.65
N GLN A 169 23.64 12.53 4.37
CA GLN A 169 24.82 13.24 3.86
C GLN A 169 24.64 14.77 3.87
N GLU A 170 23.42 15.24 3.60
CA GLU A 170 23.09 16.67 3.66
C GLU A 170 23.19 17.23 5.08
N ARG A 171 22.77 16.43 6.09
CA ARG A 171 22.96 16.82 7.50
C ARG A 171 24.44 16.99 7.82
N SER A 172 25.28 15.99 7.51
CA SER A 172 26.72 16.06 7.80
C SER A 172 27.42 17.25 7.14
N ARG A 173 27.01 17.66 5.93
CA ARG A 173 27.57 18.85 5.25
C ARG A 173 27.18 20.18 5.92
N THR A 174 26.01 20.25 6.54
CA THR A 174 25.51 21.48 7.18
C THR A 174 26.14 21.71 8.56
N THR A 175 26.63 20.65 9.23
CA THR A 175 27.16 20.74 10.60
C THR A 175 28.66 21.05 10.70
N ILE A 176 29.40 21.18 9.58
CA ILE A 176 30.82 21.57 9.63
C ILE A 176 30.87 23.10 9.76
N PRO A 177 31.30 23.66 10.91
CA PRO A 177 31.58 25.08 11.00
C PRO A 177 32.76 25.38 10.07
N SER A 178 32.66 26.42 9.24
CA SER A 178 33.81 26.95 8.52
C SER A 178 34.81 27.47 9.56
N GLU A 179 35.75 26.61 9.92
CA GLU A 179 36.90 27.00 10.72
C GLU A 179 37.74 27.93 9.83
N LYS A 180 37.58 29.24 10.05
CA LYS A 180 38.44 30.24 9.41
C LYS A 180 39.88 30.00 9.90
N PRO A 181 40.88 29.94 9.00
CA PRO A 181 42.26 29.81 9.43
C PRO A 181 42.62 31.04 10.30
N THR A 182 42.91 30.80 11.57
CA THR A 182 43.48 31.82 12.45
C THR A 182 44.90 32.10 11.98
N THR A 183 45.08 33.19 11.25
CA THR A 183 46.38 33.76 10.94
C THR A 183 47.01 34.25 12.24
N HIS A 184 48.02 33.55 12.74
CA HIS A 184 48.88 34.06 13.79
C HIS A 184 49.80 35.17 13.22
N PRO A 185 49.77 36.40 13.76
CA PRO A 185 50.83 37.37 13.53
C PRO A 185 52.07 36.97 14.34
N GLN A 186 53.23 37.10 13.70
CA GLN A 186 54.58 36.87 14.26
C GLN A 186 54.94 37.91 15.32
#